data_AF-A0A536XEW8-F1
#
_entry.id   AF-A0A536XEW8-F1
#
_cell.length_a   1.000
_cell.length_b   1.000
_cell.length_c   1.000
_cell.angle_alpha   90.00
_cell.angle_beta   90.00
_cell.angle_gamma   90.00
#
_symmetry.space_group_name_H-M   'P 1'
#
loop_
_entity.id
_entity.type
_entity.pdbx_description
1 polymer ?
#
loop_
_entity_poly.entity_id
_entity_poly.type
_entity_poly.pdbx_seq_one_letter_code
_entity_poly.pdbx_strand_id
1 'polypeptide(L)' 'MESWAASRTIADVSYEPLLATLFPGNNNIRPKLRQQLQQLRDLGQISFLGKGRYARLAT' A
#
# COMPACT_ATOMS: atom_id res chain seq x y z
N MET A 1 -18.93 -19.81 -11.16
CA MET A 1 -17.51 -19.80 -10.76
C MET A 1 -17.03 -18.38 -10.90
N GLU A 2 -17.00 -17.55 -9.83
CA GLU A 2 -16.36 -16.22 -9.78
C GLU A 2 -16.79 -15.51 -8.48
N SER A 3 -16.13 -15.75 -7.33
CA SER A 3 -16.48 -15.05 -6.07
C SER A 3 -15.36 -15.04 -5.03
N TRP A 4 -14.10 -14.76 -5.41
CA TRP A 4 -13.03 -14.60 -4.39
C TRP A 4 -12.05 -13.43 -4.60
N ALA A 5 -12.19 -12.61 -5.64
CA ALA A 5 -11.24 -11.52 -5.90
C ALA A 5 -11.42 -10.25 -5.02
N ALA A 6 -12.32 -10.26 -4.03
CA ALA A 6 -12.68 -9.03 -3.30
C ALA A 6 -11.76 -8.66 -2.11
N SER A 7 -10.85 -9.54 -1.66
CA SER A 7 -10.20 -9.37 -0.32
C SER A 7 -8.68 -9.13 -0.34
N ARG A 8 -8.11 -8.51 -1.39
CA ARG A 8 -6.63 -8.29 -1.49
C ARG A 8 -6.18 -6.83 -1.71
N THR A 9 -7.05 -5.85 -1.48
CA THR A 9 -6.68 -4.43 -1.65
C THR A 9 -5.97 -3.90 -0.40
N ILE A 10 -4.73 -3.48 -0.53
CA ILE A 10 -4.02 -2.63 0.42
C ILE A 10 -4.34 -1.18 0.03
N ALA A 11 -5.13 -0.50 0.86
CA ALA A 11 -5.42 0.93 0.68
C ALA A 11 -4.27 1.75 1.31
N ASP A 12 -3.56 2.52 0.50
CA ASP A 12 -2.41 3.35 0.91
C ASP A 12 -2.84 4.57 1.74
N VAL A 13 -3.95 5.20 1.33
CA VAL A 13 -4.34 6.53 1.82
C VAL A 13 -5.01 6.49 3.20
N SER A 14 -5.53 5.35 3.63
CA SER A 14 -6.24 5.23 4.91
C SER A 14 -5.31 5.09 6.12
N TYR A 15 -4.02 4.80 5.93
CA TYR A 15 -3.07 4.60 7.02
C TYR A 15 -2.29 5.86 7.41
N GLU A 16 -2.40 6.96 6.65
CA GLU A 16 -1.76 8.23 6.99
C GLU A 16 -2.03 8.72 8.41
N PRO A 17 -3.27 8.78 8.92
CA PRO A 17 -3.52 9.19 10.30
C PRO A 17 -2.90 8.23 11.32
N LEU A 18 -2.85 6.92 11.02
CA LEU A 18 -2.25 5.91 11.89
C LEU A 18 -0.72 6.05 11.95
N LEU A 19 -0.09 6.26 10.80
CA LEU A 19 1.36 6.43 10.68
C LEU A 19 1.83 7.76 11.26
N ALA A 20 1.05 8.84 11.11
CA ALA A 20 1.33 10.12 11.75
C ALA A 20 1.26 10.01 13.29
N THR A 21 0.35 9.18 13.80
CA THR A 21 0.26 8.88 15.25
C THR A 21 1.44 8.04 15.75
N LEU A 22 1.88 7.04 14.97
CA LEU A 22 3.02 6.18 15.32
C LEU A 22 4.38 6.89 15.17
N PHE A 23 4.50 7.84 14.24
CA PHE A 23 5.73 8.56 13.94
C PHE A 23 5.50 10.08 13.90
N PRO A 24 5.19 10.72 15.04
CA PRO A 24 4.79 12.14 15.10
C PRO A 24 5.90 13.12 14.67
N GLY A 25 7.18 12.70 14.66
CA GLY A 25 8.31 13.50 14.20
C GLY A 25 8.70 13.30 12.73
N ASN A 26 8.03 12.41 11.99
CA ASN A 26 8.43 12.05 10.64
C ASN A 26 7.58 12.79 9.60
N ASN A 27 7.98 14.00 9.22
CA ASN A 27 7.33 14.77 8.14
C ASN A 27 7.41 14.11 6.75
N ASN A 28 8.19 13.03 6.61
CA ASN A 28 8.45 12.34 5.35
C ASN A 28 7.88 10.90 5.30
N ILE A 29 6.83 10.60 6.07
CA ILE A 29 6.15 9.30 6.05
C ILE A 29 5.62 8.96 4.64
N ARG A 30 4.92 9.90 3.98
CA ARG A 30 4.37 9.73 2.62
C ARG A 30 5.43 9.33 1.58
N PRO A 31 6.56 10.04 1.44
CA PRO A 31 7.60 9.64 0.49
C PRO A 31 8.25 8.29 0.84
N LYS A 32 8.49 7.98 2.13
CA LYS A 32 9.01 6.66 2.54
C LYS A 32 8.04 5.52 2.23
N LEU A 33 6.75 5.71 2.50
CA LEU A 33 5.71 4.72 2.21
C LEU A 33 5.61 4.44 0.71
N ARG A 34 5.63 5.49 -0.11
CA ARG A 34 5.68 5.35 -1.57
C ARG A 34 6.93 4.61 -2.05
N GLN A 35 8.09 4.90 -1.46
CA GLN A 35 9.33 4.21 -1.80
C GLN A 35 9.26 2.70 -1.48
N GLN A 36 8.72 2.34 -0.31
CA GLN A 36 8.52 0.94 0.09
C GLN A 36 7.51 0.22 -0.83
N LEU A 37 6.41 0.89 -1.19
CA LEU A 37 5.42 0.32 -2.10
C LEU A 37 5.98 0.15 -3.52
N GLN A 38 6.80 1.08 -4.00
CA GLN A 38 7.51 0.91 -5.28
C GLN A 38 8.44 -0.31 -5.23
N GLN A 39 9.22 -0.51 -4.16
CA GLN A 39 10.05 -1.71 -4.01
C GLN A 39 9.22 -3.00 -4.01
N LEU A 40 8.12 -3.04 -3.26
CA LEU A 40 7.22 -4.20 -3.24
C LEU A 40 6.59 -4.50 -4.61
N ARG A 41 6.32 -3.46 -5.40
CA ARG A 41 5.82 -3.59 -6.77
C ARG A 41 6.89 -4.16 -7.68
N ASP A 42 8.11 -3.63 -7.60
CA ASP A 42 9.25 -4.10 -8.38
C ASP A 42 9.64 -5.55 -8.02
N LEU A 43 9.40 -5.98 -6.78
CA LEU A 43 9.52 -7.38 -6.35
C LEU A 43 8.37 -8.30 -6.82
N GLY A 44 7.36 -7.76 -7.53
CA GLY A 44 6.21 -8.52 -8.00
C GLY A 44 5.22 -8.94 -6.92
N GLN A 45 5.35 -8.41 -5.69
CA GLN A 45 4.47 -8.77 -4.56
C GLN A 45 3.17 -7.96 -4.55
N ILE A 46 3.19 -6.76 -5.13
CA ILE A 46 2.00 -5.90 -5.24
C ILE A 46 1.81 -5.34 -6.65
N SER A 47 0.55 -5.14 -7.03
CA SER A 47 0.13 -4.48 -8.27
C SER A 47 -0.49 -3.13 -7.95
N PHE A 48 -0.12 -2.08 -8.67
CA PHE A 48 -0.75 -0.77 -8.53
C PHE A 48 -2.07 -0.75 -9.30
N LEU A 49 -3.18 -0.60 -8.56
CA LEU A 49 -4.54 -0.56 -9.10
C LEU A 49 -5.02 0.87 -9.46
N GLY A 50 -4.22 1.90 -9.18
CA GLY A 50 -4.61 3.31 -9.36
C GLY A 50 -5.26 3.92 -8.11
N LYS A 51 -5.32 5.26 -8.05
CA LYS A 51 -5.87 6.04 -6.92
C LYS A 51 -5.22 5.73 -5.55
N GLY A 52 -3.94 5.37 -5.53
CA GLY A 52 -3.26 4.96 -4.28
C GLY A 52 -3.74 3.60 -3.75
N ARG A 53 -4.28 2.74 -4.62
CA ARG A 53 -4.68 1.38 -4.26
C ARG A 53 -3.66 0.41 -4.79
N TYR A 54 -3.29 -0.55 -3.97
CA TYR A 54 -2.39 -1.63 -4.32
C TYR A 54 -3.11 -2.95 -4.08
N ALA A 55 -2.94 -3.92 -4.96
CA ALA A 55 -3.38 -5.30 -4.75
C ALA A 55 -2.16 -6.15 -4.42
N ARG A 56 -2.26 -7.05 -3.42
CA ARG A 56 -1.24 -8.11 -3.33
C ARG A 56 -1.42 -9.12 -4.45
N LEU A 57 -0.34 -9.35 -5.19
CA LEU A 57 -0.16 -10.56 -5.97
C LEU A 57 0.36 -11.62 -4.98
N ALA A 58 -0.54 -12.38 -4.38
CA ALA A 58 -0.10 -13.59 -3.69
C ALA A 58 0.17 -14.64 -4.78
N THR A 59 1.42 -15.11 -4.83
CA THR A 59 1.80 -16.30 -5.58
C THR A 59 1.24 -17.56 -4.95
#